data_AF-A0A533TXY2-F1
#
_entry.id   AF-A0A533TXY2-F1
#
_cell.length_a   1.000
_cell.length_b   1.000
_cell.length_c   1.000
_cell.angle_alpha   90.00
_cell.angle_beta   90.00
_cell.angle_gamma   90.00
#
_symmetry.space_group_name_H-M   'P 1'
#
loop_
_entity.id
_entity.type
_entity.pdbx_description
1 polymer ?
#
loop_
_entity_poly.entity_id
_entity_poly.type
_entity_poly.pdbx_seq_one_letter_code
_entity_poly.pdbx_strand_id
1 'polypeptide(L)' 'MAKKSKKEEVTAPDCYEATISPEQQEEDIRLTAYYIWESKGRRNGWNIEEWLEAEKFVND' A
#
# COMPACT_ATOMS: atom_id res chain seq x y z
N MET A 1 23.17 -29.50 16.52
CA MET A 1 21.76 -29.94 16.48
C MET A 1 21.08 -29.23 15.33
N ALA A 2 20.48 -29.98 14.42
CA ALA A 2 19.76 -29.46 13.26
C ALA A 2 18.34 -29.01 13.63
N LYS A 3 17.73 -28.28 12.69
CA LYS A 3 16.30 -27.90 12.48
C LYS A 3 16.04 -26.40 12.78
N LYS A 4 15.44 -25.60 11.90
CA LYS A 4 15.01 -25.80 10.51
C LYS A 4 14.73 -24.42 9.90
N SER A 5 15.09 -24.26 8.64
CA SER A 5 14.83 -23.13 7.76
C SER A 5 13.35 -22.79 7.60
N LYS A 6 13.08 -21.50 7.44
CA LYS A 6 12.20 -20.93 6.40
C LYS A 6 12.70 -19.50 6.18
N LYS A 7 13.74 -19.24 5.38
CA LYS A 7 13.76 -19.24 3.90
C LYS A 7 12.38 -19.03 3.31
N GLU A 8 11.88 -17.81 3.47
CA GLU A 8 11.00 -17.22 2.48
C GLU A 8 11.93 -16.52 1.48
N GLU A 9 12.31 -17.30 0.48
CA GLU A 9 13.07 -16.85 -0.68
C GLU A 9 12.07 -16.74 -1.83
N VAL A 10 12.08 -15.55 -2.45
CA VAL A 10 11.74 -15.28 -3.85
C VAL A 10 10.26 -15.38 -4.19
N THR A 11 9.66 -14.22 -4.40
CA THR A 11 9.56 -13.74 -5.78
C THR A 11 9.84 -12.24 -5.74
N ALA A 12 11.05 -11.84 -6.13
CA ALA A 12 11.21 -10.47 -6.61
C ALA A 12 10.21 -10.36 -7.76
N PRO A 13 9.23 -9.44 -7.74
CA PRO A 13 8.52 -9.14 -8.96
C PRO A 13 9.58 -8.60 -9.91
N ASP A 14 9.89 -9.44 -10.88
CA ASP A 14 10.30 -9.10 -12.22
C ASP A 14 9.98 -7.63 -12.50
N CYS A 15 10.99 -6.90 -12.94
CA CYS A 15 10.91 -5.56 -13.51
C CYS A 15 9.68 -5.40 -14.42
N TYR A 16 8.53 -5.08 -13.84
CA TYR A 16 7.31 -4.73 -14.55
C TYR A 16 7.39 -3.23 -14.79
N GLU A 17 8.05 -2.84 -15.87
CA GLU A 17 7.69 -1.60 -16.51
C GLU A 17 6.36 -1.87 -17.24
N ALA A 18 5.23 -1.81 -16.52
CA ALA A 18 3.92 -2.06 -17.10
C ALA A 18 2.84 -1.40 -16.23
N THR A 19 2.34 -0.26 -16.71
CA THR A 19 1.03 0.35 -16.38
C THR A 19 0.32 -0.30 -15.18
N ILE A 20 0.46 0.31 -14.00
CA ILE A 20 -0.27 -0.12 -12.79
C ILE A 20 -1.75 -0.30 -13.18
N SER A 21 -2.30 -1.50 -13.01
CA SER A 21 -3.73 -1.74 -13.29
C SER A 21 -4.56 -0.80 -12.42
N PRO A 22 -5.70 -0.26 -12.89
CA PRO A 22 -6.59 0.54 -12.05
C PRO A 22 -6.91 -0.15 -10.71
N GLU A 23 -7.01 -1.48 -10.69
CA GLU A 23 -7.24 -2.26 -9.46
C GLU A 23 -6.08 -2.13 -8.47
N GLN A 24 -4.83 -2.13 -8.95
CA GLN A 24 -3.64 -1.97 -8.11
C GLN A 24 -3.52 -0.54 -7.61
N GLN A 25 -3.87 0.46 -8.44
CA GLN A 25 -3.90 1.86 -8.00
C GLN A 25 -4.92 2.06 -6.88
N GLU A 26 -6.12 1.48 -7.00
CA GLU A 26 -7.11 1.55 -5.92
C GLU A 26 -6.62 0.88 -4.62
N GLU A 27 -5.89 -0.23 -4.72
CA GLU A 27 -5.29 -0.90 -3.57
C GLU A 27 -4.20 -0.03 -2.90
N ASP A 28 -3.33 0.60 -3.69
CA ASP A 28 -2.33 1.53 -3.19
C ASP A 28 -2.97 2.76 -2.52
N ILE A 29 -4.04 3.31 -3.12
CA ILE A 29 -4.80 4.42 -2.54
C ILE A 29 -5.44 4.00 -1.21
N ARG A 30 -6.04 2.81 -1.13
CA ARG A 30 -6.64 2.28 0.10
C ARG A 30 -5.62 2.13 1.22
N LEU A 31 -4.46 1.54 0.92
CA LEU A 31 -3.39 1.34 1.88
C LEU A 31 -2.82 2.68 2.34
N THR A 32 -2.56 3.58 1.41
CA THR A 32 -2.04 4.93 1.71
C THR A 32 -3.03 5.72 2.57
N ALA A 33 -4.33 5.68 2.24
CA ALA A 33 -5.37 6.34 3.03
C ALA A 33 -5.45 5.78 4.45
N TYR A 34 -5.30 4.46 4.62
CA TYR A 34 -5.25 3.82 5.93
C TYR A 34 -4.06 4.30 6.77
N TYR A 35 -2.86 4.37 6.19
CA TYR A 35 -1.68 4.84 6.91
C TYR A 35 -1.74 6.34 7.23
N ILE A 36 -2.32 7.17 6.34
CA ILE A 36 -2.56 8.58 6.61
C ILE A 36 -3.54 8.72 7.78
N TRP A 37 -4.67 8.00 7.75
CA TRP A 37 -5.66 8.00 8.83
C TRP A 37 -5.04 7.57 10.16
N GLU A 38 -4.24 6.50 10.16
CA GLU A 38 -3.54 6.02 11.34
C GLU A 38 -2.54 7.06 11.87
N SER A 39 -1.75 7.66 10.99
CA SER A 39 -0.75 8.69 11.34
C SER A 39 -1.40 9.96 11.89
N LYS A 40 -2.61 10.29 11.43
CA LYS A 40 -3.43 11.41 11.94
C LYS A 40 -4.14 11.09 13.26
N GLY A 41 -3.89 9.92 13.85
CA GLY A 41 -4.45 9.53 15.15
C GLY A 41 -5.86 8.95 15.04
N ARG A 42 -6.22 8.36 13.89
CA ARG A 42 -7.49 7.67 13.65
C ARG A 42 -8.69 8.58 13.88
N ARG A 43 -8.61 9.81 13.38
CA ARG A 43 -9.65 10.82 13.57
C ARG A 43 -10.93 10.39 12.86
N ASN A 44 -12.01 10.19 13.62
CA ASN A 44 -13.30 9.85 13.05
C ASN A 44 -13.84 11.02 12.20
N GLY A 45 -14.36 10.72 11.01
CA GLY A 45 -14.99 11.68 10.11
C GLY A 45 -14.07 12.29 9.05
N TRP A 46 -12.79 11.92 9.03
CA TRP A 46 -11.80 12.46 8.08
C TRP A 46 -11.52 11.51 6.91
N ASN A 47 -12.23 10.39 6.86
CA ASN A 47 -12.12 9.32 5.88
C ASN A 47 -12.29 9.73 4.40
N ILE A 48 -12.72 10.95 4.06
CA ILE A 48 -12.70 11.43 2.65
C ILE A 48 -11.41 12.21 2.36
N GLU A 49 -10.93 13.00 3.32
CA GLU A 49 -9.71 13.79 3.17
C GLU A 49 -8.48 12.89 3.05
N GLU A 50 -8.41 11.81 3.85
CA GLU A 50 -7.27 10.86 3.77
C GLU A 50 -7.27 10.09 2.45
N TRP A 51 -8.45 9.83 1.87
CA TRP A 51 -8.55 9.18 0.57
C TRP A 51 -8.12 10.10 -0.58
N LEU A 52 -8.52 11.37 -0.54
CA LEU A 52 -8.07 12.38 -1.51
C LEU A 52 -6.56 12.63 -1.41
N GLU A 53 -6.02 12.63 -0.20
CA GLU A 53 -4.58 12.80 0.03
C GLU A 53 -3.79 11.58 -0.43
N ALA A 54 -4.31 10.37 -0.19
CA ALA A 54 -3.75 9.13 -0.72
C ALA A 54 -3.75 9.06 -2.25
N GLU A 55 -4.85 9.44 -2.89
CA GLU A 55 -4.96 9.49 -4.35
C GLU A 55 -3.93 10.43 -4.97
N LYS A 56 -3.72 11.60 -4.36
CA LYS A 56 -2.65 12.51 -4.78
C LYS A 56 -1.27 11.90 -4.64
N PHE A 57 -1.02 11.15 -3.57
CA PHE A 57 0.28 10.55 -3.31
C PHE A 57 0.61 9.39 -4.28
N VAL A 58 -0.41 8.66 -4.74
CA VAL A 58 -0.26 7.53 -5.68
C VAL A 58 -0.20 7.99 -7.14
N ASN A 59 -0.83 9.13 -7.47
CA ASN A 59 -0.88 9.68 -8.83
C ASN A 59 0.20 10.73 -9.14
N ASP A 60 1.08 11.07 -8.20
CA ASP A 60 2.23 11.99 -8.37
C ASP A 60 3.51 11.22 -8.77
#